data_AF-A0A357YDQ2-F1
#
_entry.id   AF-A0A357YDQ2-F1
#
_cell.length_a   1.000
_cell.length_b   1.000
_cell.length_c   1.000
_cell.angle_alpha   90.00
_cell.angle_beta   90.00
_cell.angle_gamma   90.00
#
_symmetry.space_group_name_H-M   'P 1'
#
loop_
_entity.id
_entity.type
_entity.pdbx_description
1 polymer ?
#
loop_
_entity_poly.entity_id
_entity_poly.type
_entity_poly.pdbx_seq_one_letter_code
_entity_poly.pdbx_strand_id
1 'polypeptide(L)'
;MSTLPDIQAIVAKAEDKLKTARLDFANGQYDDAVSRAYYAVYHMMTGVLFRHDQIFSSHAQTIGAFNRDFIKTGIFPKEFIRMI
;
A
#
# COMPACT_ATOMS: atom_id res chain seq x y z
N MET A 1 13.95 6.48 -20.94
CA MET A 1 12.79 5.57 -20.76
C MET A 1 12.63 5.35 -19.27
N SER A 2 11.67 6.03 -18.64
CA SER A 2 11.31 5.79 -17.25
C SER A 2 10.87 4.34 -17.12
N THR A 3 11.59 3.54 -16.34
CA THR A 3 11.24 2.16 -16.04
C THR A 3 9.93 2.15 -15.26
N LEU A 4 8.83 1.89 -15.96
CA LEU A 4 7.54 1.68 -15.31
C LEU A 4 7.69 0.53 -14.30
N PRO A 5 7.21 0.68 -13.07
CA PRO A 5 7.31 -0.38 -12.08
C PRO A 5 6.51 -1.60 -12.55
N ASP A 6 7.16 -2.76 -12.61
CA ASP A 6 6.50 -4.04 -12.84
C ASP A 6 5.56 -4.34 -11.66
N ILE A 7 4.32 -4.72 -11.95
CA ILE A 7 3.33 -5.11 -10.93
C ILE A 7 3.86 -6.22 -10.02
N GLN A 8 4.67 -7.15 -10.56
CA GLN A 8 5.31 -8.20 -9.76
C GLN A 8 6.30 -7.62 -8.75
N ALA A 9 7.08 -6.61 -9.14
CA ALA A 9 8.00 -5.94 -8.24
C ALA A 9 7.27 -5.13 -7.15
N ILE A 10 6.10 -4.56 -7.46
CA ILE A 10 5.26 -3.88 -6.48
C ILE A 10 4.70 -4.87 -5.45
N VAL A 11 4.16 -6.00 -5.91
CA VAL A 11 3.60 -7.05 -5.05
C VAL A 11 4.69 -7.65 -4.17
N ALA A 12 5.84 -8.01 -4.75
CA ALA A 12 6.98 -8.54 -3.98
C ALA A 12 7.44 -7.59 -2.87
N LYS A 13 7.48 -6.28 -3.14
CA LYS A 13 7.78 -5.28 -2.10
C LYS A 13 6.73 -5.26 -1.00
N ALA A 14 5.45 -5.35 -1.34
CA ALA A 14 4.38 -5.40 -0.34
C ALA A 14 4.51 -6.64 0.56
N GLU A 15 4.76 -7.80 -0.04
CA GLU A 15 4.96 -9.07 0.66
C GLU A 15 6.18 -9.02 1.58
N ASP A 16 7.30 -8.46 1.13
CA ASP A 16 8.50 -8.27 1.95
C ASP A 16 8.22 -7.38 3.17
N LYS A 17 7.50 -6.25 2.97
CA LYS A 17 7.12 -5.38 4.09
C LYS A 17 6.19 -6.08 5.07
N LEU A 18 5.23 -6.87 4.58
CA LEU A 18 4.34 -7.64 5.44
C LEU A 18 5.09 -8.73 6.21
N LYS A 19 6.05 -9.39 5.57
CA LYS A 19 6.92 -10.37 6.23
C LYS A 19 7.71 -9.71 7.36
N THR A 20 8.35 -8.56 7.12
CA THR A 20 9.05 -7.81 8.17
C THR A 20 8.09 -7.39 9.29
N ALA A 21 6.89 -6.87 8.95
CA ALA A 21 5.90 -6.49 9.96
C ALA A 21 5.54 -7.64 10.90
N ARG A 22 5.40 -8.86 10.37
CA ARG A 22 5.13 -10.07 11.18
C ARG A 22 6.31 -10.44 12.08
N LEU A 23 7.54 -10.28 11.60
CA LEU A 23 8.75 -10.53 12.40
C LEU A 23 8.88 -9.51 13.54
N ASP A 24 8.71 -8.22 13.23
CA ASP A 24 8.76 -7.14 14.21
C ASP A 24 7.70 -7.33 15.30
N PHE A 25 6.47 -7.71 14.89
CA PHE A 25 5.38 -8.02 15.82
C PHE A 25 5.73 -9.19 16.74
N ALA A 26 6.26 -10.29 16.19
CA ALA A 26 6.66 -11.46 16.97
C ALA A 26 7.80 -11.15 17.96
N ASN A 27 8.64 -10.16 17.63
CA ASN A 27 9.75 -9.70 18.47
C ASN A 27 9.34 -8.60 19.48
N GLY A 28 8.06 -8.24 19.55
CA GLY A 28 7.55 -7.18 20.45
C GLY A 28 7.86 -5.75 19.98
N GLN A 29 8.34 -5.57 18.75
CA GLN A 29 8.62 -4.26 18.14
C GLN A 29 7.37 -3.71 17.45
N TYR A 30 6.34 -3.37 18.22
CA TYR A 30 5.01 -3.06 17.68
C TYR A 30 4.97 -1.80 16.80
N ASP A 31 5.70 -0.74 17.16
CA ASP A 31 5.73 0.50 16.38
C ASP A 31 6.35 0.29 14.99
N ASP A 32 7.42 -0.53 14.93
CA ASP A 32 8.04 -0.93 13.68
C ASP A 32 7.12 -1.85 12.86
N ALA A 33 6.44 -2.79 13.53
CA ALA A 33 5.48 -3.68 12.88
C ALA A 33 4.35 -2.90 12.20
N VAL A 34 3.77 -1.91 12.88
CA VAL A 34 2.72 -1.03 12.33
C VAL A 34 3.26 -0.25 11.13
N SER A 35 4.45 0.34 11.28
CA SER A 35 5.10 1.08 10.20
C SER A 35 5.30 0.21 8.95
N ARG A 36 5.77 -1.02 9.11
CA ARG A 36 5.97 -1.98 8.01
C ARG A 36 4.66 -2.46 7.39
N ALA A 37 3.64 -2.73 8.21
CA ALA A 37 2.31 -3.10 7.72
C ALA A 37 1.69 -1.98 6.87
N TYR A 38 1.81 -0.72 7.30
CA TYR A 38 1.36 0.43 6.52
C TYR A 38 2.05 0.51 5.15
N TYR A 39 3.37 0.33 5.09
CA TYR A 39 4.08 0.31 3.81
C TYR A 39 3.70 -0.87 2.91
N ALA A 40 3.34 -2.02 3.48
CA ALA A 40 2.80 -3.13 2.70
C ALA A 40 1.49 -2.74 2.00
N VAL A 41 0.57 -2.12 2.74
CA VAL A 41 -0.71 -1.63 2.20
C VAL A 41 -0.48 -0.54 1.15
N TYR A 42 0.44 0.39 1.40
CA TYR A 42 0.80 1.44 0.44
C TYR A 42 1.29 0.86 -0.90
N HIS A 43 2.14 -0.16 -0.88
CA HIS A 43 2.60 -0.81 -2.10
C HIS A 43 1.45 -1.52 -2.83
N MET A 44 0.56 -2.20 -2.12
CA MET A 44 -0.63 -2.81 -2.76
C MET A 44 -1.55 -1.76 -3.38
N MET A 45 -1.82 -0.64 -2.69
CA MET A 45 -2.59 0.47 -3.25
C MET A 45 -1.94 1.03 -4.52
N THR A 46 -0.62 1.18 -4.51
CA THR A 46 0.15 1.59 -5.69
C THR A 46 -0.05 0.60 -6.84
N GLY A 47 -0.01 -0.70 -6.56
CA GLY A 47 -0.25 -1.75 -7.56
C GLY A 47 -1.66 -1.73 -8.11
N VAL A 48 -2.67 -1.52 -7.27
CA VAL A 48 -4.06 -1.36 -7.70
C VAL A 48 -4.18 -0.16 -8.64
N LEU A 49 -3.70 1.01 -8.24
CA LEU A 49 -3.75 2.22 -9.09
C LEU A 49 -2.99 2.03 -10.40
N PHE A 50 -1.83 1.37 -10.36
CA PHE A 50 -1.06 1.04 -11.56
C PHE A 50 -1.83 0.15 -12.54
N ARG A 51 -2.61 -0.82 -12.05
CA ARG A 51 -3.49 -1.66 -12.89
C ARG A 51 -4.65 -0.90 -13.52
N HIS A 52 -4.91 0.32 -13.05
CA HIS A 52 -5.89 1.26 -13.59
C HIS A 52 -5.21 2.43 -14.34
N ASP A 53 -3.97 2.24 -14.82
CA ASP A 53 -3.18 3.24 -15.56
C ASP A 53 -2.92 4.55 -14.78
N GLN A 54 -3.03 4.52 -13.46
CA GLN A 54 -2.77 5.66 -12.58
C GLN A 54 -1.42 5.51 -11.86
N ILE A 55 -0.53 6.48 -12.07
CA ILE A 55 0.78 6.53 -11.44
C ILE A 55 0.95 7.87 -10.73
N PHE A 56 1.33 7.81 -9.46
CA PHE A 56 1.51 9.00 -8.63
C PHE A 56 2.97 9.08 -8.14
N SER A 57 3.49 10.31 -8.06
CA SER A 57 4.87 10.57 -7.65
C SER A 57 5.01 10.84 -6.15
N SER A 58 3.90 10.97 -5.42
CA SER A 58 3.89 11.23 -3.98
C SER A 58 2.94 10.32 -3.22
N HIS A 59 3.31 10.07 -1.96
CA HIS A 59 2.56 9.24 -1.02
C HIS A 59 1.11 9.72 -0.83
N ALA A 60 0.94 11.03 -0.64
CA ALA A 60 -0.36 11.65 -0.43
C ALA A 60 -1.28 11.53 -1.65
N GLN A 61 -0.73 11.63 -2.87
CA GLN A 61 -1.50 11.46 -4.10
C GLN A 61 -1.99 10.01 -4.26
N THR A 62 -1.14 9.02 -3.97
CA THR A 62 -1.53 7.60 -4.00
C THR A 62 -2.69 7.32 -3.04
N ILE A 63 -2.59 7.77 -1.78
CA ILE A 63 -3.67 7.61 -0.80
C ILE A 63 -4.94 8.33 -1.22
N GLY A 64 -4.81 9.59 -1.66
CA GLY A 64 -5.95 10.39 -2.10
C GLY A 64 -6.69 9.77 -3.29
N ALA A 65 -5.95 9.24 -4.26
CA ALA A 65 -6.53 8.55 -5.41
C ALA A 65 -7.20 7.23 -5.02
N PHE A 66 -6.54 6.40 -4.21
CA PHE A 66 -7.12 5.14 -3.75
C PHE A 66 -8.42 5.37 -2.96
N ASN A 67 -8.41 6.33 -2.04
CA ASN A 67 -9.60 6.68 -1.26
C ASN A 67 -10.74 7.17 -2.17
N ARG A 68 -10.44 8.08 -3.11
CA ARG A 68 -11.44 8.62 -4.05
C ARG A 68 -12.04 7.54 -4.94
N ASP A 69 -11.21 6.69 -5.54
CA ASP A 69 -11.60 5.82 -6.64
C ASP A 69 -12.07 4.43 -6.16
N PHE A 70 -11.65 3.99 -4.97
CA PHE A 70 -11.93 2.64 -4.46
C PHE A 70 -12.68 2.60 -3.13
N ILE A 71 -12.39 3.50 -2.18
CA ILE A 71 -13.09 3.49 -0.89
C ILE A 71 -14.41 4.27 -0.96
N LYS A 72 -14.40 5.50 -1.49
CA LYS A 72 -15.62 6.33 -1.60
C LYS A 72 -16.63 5.77 -2.60
N THR A 73 -16.18 4.98 -3.57
CA THR A 73 -17.02 4.27 -4.55
C THR A 73 -17.61 2.97 -3.99
N GLY A 74 -17.20 2.54 -2.79
CA GLY A 74 -17.72 1.35 -2.12
C GLY A 74 -17.09 0.03 -2.57
N ILE A 75 -16.02 0.07 -3.36
CA ILE A 75 -15.24 -1.14 -3.74
C ILE A 75 -14.54 -1.71 -2.49
N PHE A 76 -14.04 -0.83 -1.62
CA PHE A 76 -13.46 -1.18 -0.32
C PHE A 76 -14.28 -0.62 0.85
N PRO A 77 -14.22 -1.25 2.03
CA PRO A 77 -14.90 -0.78 3.23
C PRO A 77 -14.48 0.65 3.62
N LYS A 78 -15.44 1.46 4.08
CA LYS A 78 -15.18 2.87 4.45
C LYS A 78 -14.25 3.00 5.65
N GLU A 79 -14.18 1.99 6.50
CA GLU A 79 -13.33 1.93 7.68
C GLU A 79 -11.84 2.02 7.31
N PHE A 80 -11.48 1.62 6.08
CA PHE A 80 -10.09 1.64 5.63
C PHE A 80 -9.52 3.06 5.55
N ILE A 81 -10.36 4.10 5.43
CA ILE A 81 -9.92 5.51 5.49
C ILE A 81 -9.20 5.83 6.81
N ARG A 82 -9.51 5.11 7.90
CA ARG A 82 -8.87 5.34 9.20
C ARG A 82 -7.57 4.55 9.37
N MET A 83 -7.27 3.65 8.44
CA MET A 83 -6.12 2.75 8.48
C MET A 83 -4.98 3.19 7.54
N ILE A 84 -5.27 4.07 6.58
CA ILE A 84 -4.33 4.59 5.57
C ILE A 84 -4.26 6.12 5.60
#